data_AF-A0A920MGR3-F1
#
_entry.id   AF-A0A920MGR3-F1
#
_cell.length_a   1.000
_cell.length_b   1.000
_cell.length_c   1.000
_cell.angle_alpha   90.00
_cell.angle_beta   90.00
_cell.angle_gamma   90.00
#
_symmetry.space_group_name_H-M   'P 1'
#
loop_
_entity.id
_entity.type
_entity.pdbx_description
1 polymer ?
#
loop_
_entity_poly.entity_id
_entity_poly.type
_entity_poly.pdbx_seq_one_letter_code
_entity_poly.pdbx_strand_id
1 'polypeptide(L)'
;MILYEREKLYYLKYFLSIFLLVIFTNTLVFHRDMNKDKDLRVSIIQPNIKPTYKYNTKNLNEIKKVIYNMSKHSKDSDLIIYPETVIPELYDDKEDTYEKILSQEKKILISGIFRKDTNTNKIFNSMLVIGKNTSIYDKRKLVPFGEFTPFPKLFLPIASMLNIPMSNLSEGEAIVAK
;
A
#
# COMPACT_ATOMS: atom_id res chain seq x y z
N MET A 1 -55.06 37.12 33.05
CA MET A 1 -55.01 36.75 31.61
C MET A 1 -53.84 37.41 30.87
N ILE A 2 -53.64 38.73 30.97
CA ILE A 2 -52.57 39.47 30.26
C ILE A 2 -51.13 39.07 30.68
N LEU A 3 -50.90 38.75 31.96
CA LEU A 3 -49.57 38.32 32.45
C LEU A 3 -49.15 36.94 31.91
N TYR A 4 -50.11 36.02 31.77
CA TYR A 4 -49.89 34.67 31.25
C TYR A 4 -49.52 34.66 29.75
N GLU A 5 -50.16 35.56 28.97
CA GLU A 5 -49.82 35.82 27.56
C GLU A 5 -48.39 36.37 27.41
N ARG A 6 -47.97 37.26 28.32
CA ARG A 6 -46.60 37.81 28.33
C ARG A 6 -45.55 36.76 28.64
N GLU A 7 -45.80 35.85 29.59
CA GLU A 7 -44.86 34.76 29.90
C GLU A 7 -44.67 33.80 28.72
N LYS A 8 -45.75 33.42 28.01
CA LYS A 8 -45.65 32.62 26.77
C LYS A 8 -44.81 33.32 25.70
N LEU A 9 -44.95 34.64 25.55
CA LEU A 9 -44.13 35.42 24.62
C LEU A 9 -42.64 35.42 25.00
N TYR A 10 -42.29 35.39 26.29
CA TYR A 10 -40.90 35.25 26.72
C TYR A 10 -40.34 33.86 26.37
N TYR A 11 -41.05 32.78 26.70
CA TYR A 11 -40.62 31.42 26.36
C TYR A 11 -40.46 31.21 24.85
N LEU A 12 -41.38 31.76 24.04
CA LEU A 12 -41.30 31.68 22.58
C LEU A 12 -40.07 32.42 22.03
N LYS A 13 -39.73 33.59 22.58
CA LYS A 13 -38.52 34.34 22.20
C LYS A 13 -37.24 33.58 22.57
N TYR A 14 -37.18 33.00 23.78
CA TYR A 14 -36.04 32.18 24.18
C TYR A 14 -35.88 30.96 23.28
N PHE A 15 -36.99 30.26 22.99
CA PHE A 15 -36.98 29.11 22.09
C PHE A 15 -36.48 29.49 20.69
N LEU A 16 -37.00 30.58 20.10
CA LEU A 16 -36.53 31.07 18.80
C LEU A 16 -35.05 31.47 18.83
N SER A 17 -34.58 32.11 19.90
CA SER A 17 -33.17 32.50 20.02
C SER A 17 -32.24 31.29 20.08
N ILE A 18 -32.61 30.24 20.82
CA ILE A 18 -31.86 28.98 20.91
C ILE A 18 -31.91 28.25 19.57
N PHE A 19 -33.06 28.20 18.92
CA PHE A 19 -33.22 27.57 17.61
C PHE A 19 -32.36 28.26 16.54
N LEU A 20 -32.34 29.59 16.51
CA LEU A 20 -31.48 30.36 15.61
C LEU A 20 -30.00 30.18 15.95
N LEU A 21 -29.64 30.11 17.23
CA LEU A 21 -28.26 29.84 17.66
C LEU A 21 -27.80 28.44 17.21
N VAL A 22 -28.65 27.43 17.31
CA VAL A 22 -28.38 26.05 16.87
C VAL A 22 -28.21 25.99 15.35
N ILE A 23 -29.04 26.70 14.58
CA ILE A 23 -28.89 26.81 13.13
C ILE A 23 -27.57 27.50 12.78
N PHE A 24 -27.27 28.61 13.44
CA PHE A 24 -26.05 29.39 13.21
C PHE A 24 -24.77 28.62 13.55
N THR A 25 -24.77 27.85 14.64
CA THR A 25 -23.61 27.00 14.98
C THR A 25 -23.47 25.83 14.01
N ASN A 26 -24.57 25.23 13.55
CA ASN A 26 -24.53 24.19 12.52
C ASN A 26 -23.99 24.73 11.18
N THR A 27 -24.39 25.93 10.74
CA THR A 27 -23.87 26.51 9.49
C THR A 27 -22.39 26.85 9.60
N LEU A 28 -21.92 27.36 10.75
CA LEU A 28 -20.48 27.60 10.99
C LEU A 28 -19.65 26.30 11.06
N VAL A 29 -20.22 25.22 11.61
CA VAL A 29 -19.57 23.90 11.65
C VAL A 29 -19.55 23.23 10.27
N PHE A 30 -20.61 23.40 9.47
CA PHE A 30 -20.67 22.87 8.09
C PHE A 30 -19.86 23.68 7.07
N HIS A 31 -19.61 24.97 7.32
CA HIS A 31 -18.69 25.80 6.53
C HIS A 31 -17.23 25.71 6.99
N ARG A 32 -16.92 24.83 7.95
CA ARG A 32 -15.53 24.51 8.25
C ARG A 32 -14.98 23.75 7.05
N ASP A 33 -14.28 24.50 6.21
CA ASP A 33 -13.60 24.05 4.99
C ASP A 33 -13.24 22.57 5.10
N MET A 34 -13.93 21.73 4.32
CA MET A 34 -13.25 20.56 3.82
C MET A 34 -12.13 21.14 2.96
N ASN A 35 -10.95 21.29 3.57
CA ASN A 35 -9.72 21.55 2.84
C ASN A 35 -9.79 20.63 1.63
N LYS A 36 -9.81 21.22 0.42
CA LYS A 36 -9.58 20.48 -0.81
C LYS A 36 -8.13 20.03 -0.75
N ASP A 37 -7.85 19.03 0.08
CA ASP A 37 -6.67 18.21 -0.06
C ASP A 37 -6.68 17.77 -1.52
N LYS A 38 -5.56 17.96 -2.22
CA LYS A 38 -5.44 17.49 -3.60
C LYS A 38 -5.88 16.03 -3.65
N ASP A 39 -6.85 15.72 -4.50
CA ASP A 39 -7.25 14.35 -4.77
C ASP A 39 -6.01 13.54 -5.18
N LEU A 40 -5.67 12.50 -4.41
CA LEU A 40 -4.58 11.60 -4.72
C LEU A 40 -5.05 10.60 -5.77
N ARG A 41 -4.46 10.63 -6.98
CA ARG A 41 -4.77 9.66 -8.04
C ARG A 41 -3.91 8.42 -7.88
N VAL A 42 -4.56 7.28 -7.63
CA VAL A 42 -3.89 6.00 -7.40
C VAL A 42 -4.18 5.01 -8.53
N SER A 43 -3.12 4.41 -9.08
CA SER A 43 -3.19 3.27 -9.98
C SER A 43 -2.73 2.00 -9.28
N ILE A 44 -3.54 0.95 -9.34
CA ILE A 44 -3.18 -0.39 -8.86
C ILE A 44 -3.07 -1.31 -10.07
N ILE A 45 -1.88 -1.85 -10.32
CA ILE A 45 -1.59 -2.66 -11.51
C ILE A 45 -1.69 -4.14 -11.16
N GLN A 46 -2.56 -4.89 -11.83
CA GLN A 46 -2.75 -6.32 -11.60
C GLN A 46 -2.53 -7.12 -12.90
N PRO A 47 -1.30 -7.61 -13.16
CA PRO A 47 -0.96 -8.20 -14.46
C PRO A 47 -1.55 -9.60 -14.71
N ASN A 48 -2.31 -10.17 -13.76
CA ASN A 48 -2.99 -11.46 -13.87
C ASN A 48 -2.08 -12.60 -14.39
N ILE A 49 -0.85 -12.66 -13.91
CA ILE A 49 0.17 -13.62 -14.35
C ILE A 49 0.00 -14.91 -13.57
N LYS A 50 -0.19 -16.04 -14.28
CA LYS A 50 -0.28 -17.37 -13.65
C LYS A 50 1.01 -17.69 -12.88
N PRO A 51 0.95 -18.30 -11.68
CA PRO A 51 2.16 -18.62 -10.90
C PRO A 51 3.19 -19.47 -11.65
N THR A 52 2.75 -20.49 -12.39
CA THR A 52 3.65 -21.35 -13.20
C THR A 52 4.39 -20.57 -14.28
N TYR A 53 3.75 -19.54 -14.83
CA TYR A 53 4.36 -18.65 -15.80
C TYR A 53 5.30 -17.64 -15.12
N LYS A 54 4.90 -17.13 -13.94
CA LYS A 54 5.67 -16.18 -13.12
C LYS A 54 7.03 -16.75 -12.70
N TYR A 55 7.08 -17.98 -12.21
CA TYR A 55 8.33 -18.56 -11.68
C TYR A 55 9.20 -19.28 -12.72
N ASN A 56 8.92 -19.09 -14.02
CA ASN A 56 9.78 -19.58 -15.10
C ASN A 56 10.72 -18.46 -15.55
N THR A 57 12.03 -18.63 -15.34
CA THR A 57 13.06 -17.62 -15.65
C THR A 57 13.10 -17.21 -17.12
N LYS A 58 12.66 -18.08 -18.05
CA LYS A 58 12.56 -17.75 -19.48
C LYS A 58 11.54 -16.65 -19.78
N ASN A 59 10.56 -16.48 -18.90
CA ASN A 59 9.45 -15.54 -19.09
C ASN A 59 9.71 -14.16 -18.50
N LEU A 60 10.82 -13.98 -17.76
CA LEU A 60 11.11 -12.75 -17.01
C LEU A 60 11.01 -11.48 -17.88
N ASN A 61 11.61 -11.50 -19.06
CA ASN A 61 11.59 -10.37 -19.98
C ASN A 61 10.17 -10.07 -20.51
N GLU A 62 9.34 -11.09 -20.70
CA GLU A 62 7.95 -10.91 -21.10
C GLU A 62 7.13 -10.32 -19.95
N ILE A 63 7.33 -10.81 -18.72
CA ILE A 63 6.72 -10.27 -17.50
C ILE A 63 7.05 -8.78 -17.33
N LYS A 64 8.33 -8.39 -17.44
CA LYS A 64 8.76 -6.98 -17.38
C LYS A 64 8.07 -6.12 -18.45
N LYS A 65 7.94 -6.64 -19.68
CA LYS A 65 7.23 -5.96 -20.78
C LYS A 65 5.73 -5.78 -20.49
N VAL A 66 5.07 -6.82 -19.95
CA VAL A 66 3.65 -6.75 -19.56
C VAL A 66 3.46 -5.66 -18.51
N ILE A 67 4.26 -5.70 -17.44
CA ILE A 67 4.23 -4.70 -16.36
C ILE A 67 4.41 -3.30 -16.94
N TYR A 68 5.50 -3.05 -17.68
CA TYR A 68 5.79 -1.76 -18.29
C TYR A 68 4.65 -1.25 -19.19
N ASN A 69 4.07 -2.11 -20.02
CA ASN A 69 2.97 -1.73 -20.90
C ASN A 69 1.69 -1.38 -20.13
N MET A 70 1.40 -2.09 -19.03
CA MET A 70 0.28 -1.73 -18.15
C MET A 70 0.51 -0.38 -17.47
N SER A 71 1.73 -0.12 -17.01
CA SER A 71 2.11 1.15 -16.35
C SER A 71 1.91 2.38 -17.23
N LYS A 72 1.90 2.22 -18.57
CA LYS A 72 1.61 3.33 -19.51
C LYS A 72 0.22 3.92 -19.34
N HIS A 73 -0.72 3.20 -18.73
CA HIS A 73 -2.07 3.71 -18.43
C HIS A 73 -2.12 4.49 -17.11
N SER A 74 -1.04 4.48 -16.34
CA SER A 74 -0.92 5.17 -15.04
C SER A 74 -0.17 6.50 -15.15
N LYS A 75 -0.23 7.14 -16.33
CA LYS A 75 0.47 8.40 -16.60
C LYS A 75 -0.04 9.55 -15.73
N ASP A 76 -1.33 9.62 -15.44
CA ASP A 76 -1.90 10.72 -14.65
C ASP A 76 -2.02 10.38 -13.14
N SER A 77 -1.35 9.31 -12.69
CA SER A 77 -1.39 8.87 -11.29
C SER A 77 -0.26 9.46 -10.46
N ASP A 78 -0.58 9.93 -9.27
CA ASP A 78 0.39 10.37 -8.27
C ASP A 78 1.08 9.17 -7.57
N LEU A 79 0.35 8.05 -7.44
CA LEU A 79 0.81 6.81 -6.82
C LEU A 79 0.51 5.60 -7.69
N ILE A 80 1.52 4.74 -7.89
CA ILE A 80 1.40 3.46 -8.59
C ILE A 80 1.71 2.33 -7.60
N ILE A 81 0.83 1.35 -7.50
CA ILE A 81 0.99 0.18 -6.62
C ILE A 81 1.04 -1.09 -7.47
N TYR A 82 2.12 -1.85 -7.31
CA TYR A 82 2.27 -3.21 -7.83
C TYR A 82 2.04 -4.26 -6.74
N PRO A 83 1.66 -5.49 -7.13
CA PRO A 83 1.45 -6.59 -6.21
C PRO A 83 2.77 -7.13 -5.66
N GLU A 84 2.63 -8.09 -4.76
CA GLU A 84 3.73 -8.85 -4.18
C GLU A 84 4.61 -9.52 -5.25
N THR A 85 5.91 -9.23 -5.18
CA THR A 85 6.95 -9.81 -6.04
C THR A 85 6.58 -9.76 -7.52
N VAL A 86 6.15 -8.61 -8.03
CA VAL A 86 5.61 -8.51 -9.41
C VAL A 86 6.66 -8.93 -10.46
N ILE A 87 7.93 -8.64 -10.19
CA ILE A 87 9.08 -9.13 -10.94
C ILE A 87 9.69 -10.30 -10.14
N PRO A 88 9.68 -11.54 -10.68
CA PRO A 88 10.06 -12.76 -9.96
C PRO A 88 11.58 -12.97 -9.91
N GLU A 89 12.32 -11.95 -9.49
CA GLU A 89 13.78 -12.00 -9.31
C GLU A 89 14.21 -11.20 -8.08
N LEU A 90 15.50 -11.29 -7.73
CA LEU A 90 16.08 -10.46 -6.68
C LEU A 90 16.16 -9.02 -7.16
N TYR A 91 15.69 -8.10 -6.33
CA TYR A 91 15.79 -6.67 -6.59
C TYR A 91 17.25 -6.23 -6.74
N ASP A 92 17.53 -5.59 -7.86
CA ASP A 92 18.78 -4.89 -8.17
C ASP A 92 18.45 -3.41 -8.33
N ASP A 93 19.09 -2.56 -7.51
CA ASP A 93 18.90 -1.12 -7.51
C ASP A 93 19.50 -0.45 -8.75
N LYS A 94 20.37 -1.16 -9.49
CA LYS A 94 20.96 -0.70 -10.76
C LYS A 94 20.07 -1.00 -11.95
N GLU A 95 19.02 -1.80 -11.77
CA GLU A 95 18.14 -2.15 -12.86
C GLU A 95 17.14 -1.02 -13.15
N ASP A 96 17.05 -0.64 -14.42
CA ASP A 96 16.23 0.48 -14.86
C ASP A 96 14.72 0.19 -14.98
N THR A 97 14.25 -1.01 -14.58
CA THR A 97 12.85 -1.41 -14.80
C THR A 97 11.86 -0.46 -14.12
N TYR A 98 12.09 -0.11 -12.85
CA TYR A 98 11.22 0.84 -12.14
C TYR A 98 11.49 2.29 -12.55
N GLU A 99 12.74 2.64 -12.86
CA GLU A 99 13.11 3.97 -13.32
C GLU A 99 12.43 4.33 -14.65
N LYS A 100 12.40 3.40 -15.61
CA LYS A 100 11.67 3.55 -16.88
C LYS A 100 10.20 3.91 -16.68
N ILE A 101 9.57 3.39 -15.63
CA ILE A 101 8.17 3.65 -15.28
C ILE A 101 8.02 5.03 -14.63
N LEU A 102 8.97 5.41 -13.77
CA LEU A 102 8.96 6.67 -13.03
C LEU A 102 9.47 7.89 -13.82
N SER A 103 10.12 7.65 -14.96
CA SER A 103 11.04 8.53 -15.70
C SER A 103 10.57 9.95 -16.08
N GLN A 104 9.36 10.41 -15.72
CA GLN A 104 8.86 11.71 -16.16
C GLN A 104 8.12 12.57 -15.12
N GLU A 105 7.80 12.10 -13.90
CA GLU A 105 6.96 12.88 -12.98
C GLU A 105 7.24 12.62 -11.49
N LYS A 106 6.75 13.52 -10.60
CA LYS A 106 6.80 13.42 -9.14
C LYS A 106 5.88 12.30 -8.60
N LYS A 107 6.06 11.07 -9.07
CA LYS A 107 5.24 9.91 -8.72
C LYS A 107 5.86 9.12 -7.59
N ILE A 108 5.00 8.46 -6.81
CA ILE A 108 5.40 7.43 -5.87
C ILE A 108 5.08 6.07 -6.48
N LEU A 109 6.00 5.12 -6.36
CA LEU A 109 5.82 3.74 -6.77
C LEU A 109 6.01 2.84 -5.55
N ILE A 110 5.04 1.95 -5.33
CA ILE A 110 5.12 0.89 -4.32
C ILE A 110 5.11 -0.45 -5.04
N SER A 111 6.06 -1.32 -4.75
CA SER A 111 6.15 -2.65 -5.36
C SER A 111 6.60 -3.70 -4.37
N GLY A 112 6.06 -4.92 -4.48
CA GLY A 112 6.64 -6.07 -3.81
C GLY A 112 7.87 -6.58 -4.56
N ILE A 113 8.93 -6.88 -3.82
CA ILE A 113 10.21 -7.35 -4.33
C ILE A 113 10.76 -8.51 -3.49
N PHE A 114 11.69 -9.29 -4.05
CA PHE A 114 12.62 -10.06 -3.23
C PHE A 114 13.88 -9.27 -2.98
N ARG A 115 14.19 -8.94 -1.74
CA ARG A 115 15.42 -8.25 -1.38
C ARG A 115 16.44 -9.25 -0.87
N LYS A 116 17.68 -9.18 -1.36
CA LYS A 116 18.81 -9.86 -0.74
C LYS A 116 19.63 -8.87 0.08
N ASP A 117 19.84 -9.15 1.34
CA ASP A 117 20.75 -8.39 2.18
C ASP A 117 22.20 -8.82 1.89
N THR A 118 23.04 -7.88 1.50
CA THR A 118 24.42 -8.16 1.05
C THR A 118 25.34 -8.59 2.17
N ASN A 119 25.10 -8.14 3.40
CA ASN A 119 25.93 -8.45 4.57
C ASN A 119 25.61 -9.85 5.13
N THR A 120 24.32 -10.18 5.19
CA THR A 120 23.84 -11.41 5.84
C THR A 120 23.50 -12.53 4.84
N ASN A 121 23.47 -12.24 3.53
CA ASN A 121 22.95 -13.11 2.48
C ASN A 121 21.49 -13.55 2.65
N LYS A 122 20.75 -12.97 3.60
CA LYS A 122 19.34 -13.27 3.83
C LYS A 122 18.49 -12.72 2.71
N ILE A 123 17.45 -13.47 2.32
CA ILE A 123 16.46 -13.05 1.33
C ILE A 123 15.17 -12.72 2.05
N PHE A 124 14.58 -11.60 1.73
CA PHE A 124 13.35 -11.08 2.31
C PHE A 124 12.31 -10.90 1.22
N ASN A 125 11.06 -11.13 1.57
CA ASN A 125 9.93 -10.58 0.84
C ASN A 125 9.71 -9.17 1.37
N SER A 126 9.83 -8.18 0.49
CA SER A 126 9.89 -6.79 0.92
C SER A 126 8.98 -5.91 0.07
N MET A 127 8.51 -4.83 0.68
CA MET A 127 7.84 -3.74 -0.01
C MET A 127 8.87 -2.64 -0.28
N LEU A 128 9.07 -2.34 -1.56
CA LEU A 128 9.88 -1.22 -2.05
C LEU A 128 8.97 -0.01 -2.27
N VAL A 129 9.40 1.14 -1.78
CA VAL A 129 8.75 2.44 -2.02
C VAL A 129 9.79 3.35 -2.69
N ILE A 130 9.49 3.81 -3.89
CA ILE A 130 10.31 4.76 -4.64
C ILE A 130 9.53 6.07 -4.77
N GLY A 131 10.12 7.17 -4.33
CA GLY A 131 9.57 8.51 -4.46
C GLY A 131 10.69 9.54 -4.37
N LYS A 132 10.54 10.57 -3.52
CA LYS A 132 11.66 11.49 -3.22
C LYS A 132 12.87 10.75 -2.64
N ASN A 133 12.61 9.76 -1.79
CA ASN A 133 13.59 8.85 -1.23
C ASN A 133 13.13 7.41 -1.50
N THR A 134 14.07 6.49 -1.57
CA THR A 134 13.78 5.05 -1.60
C THR A 134 13.66 4.53 -0.17
N SER A 135 12.66 3.70 0.09
CA SER A 135 12.45 3.05 1.39
C SER A 135 12.03 1.60 1.18
N ILE A 136 12.43 0.74 2.10
CA ILE A 136 12.19 -0.69 2.03
C ILE A 136 11.62 -1.16 3.37
N TYR A 137 10.58 -1.98 3.29
CA TYR A 137 10.01 -2.68 4.44
C TYR A 137 10.11 -4.19 4.23
N ASP A 138 10.81 -4.89 5.12
CA ASP A 138 10.90 -6.36 5.08
C ASP A 138 9.72 -7.01 5.82
N LYS A 139 9.09 -8.00 5.19
CA LYS A 139 7.92 -8.72 5.74
C LYS A 139 8.30 -9.45 7.04
N ARG A 140 7.51 -9.21 8.08
CA ARG A 140 7.80 -9.70 9.44
C ARG A 140 7.17 -11.05 9.76
N LYS A 141 5.90 -11.22 9.36
CA LYS A 141 5.15 -12.45 9.60
C LYS A 141 5.13 -13.25 8.32
N LEU A 142 5.83 -14.37 8.34
CA LEU A 142 5.93 -15.26 7.20
C LEU A 142 4.86 -16.36 7.24
N VAL A 143 4.45 -16.81 6.06
CA VAL A 143 3.53 -17.94 5.93
C VAL A 143 4.30 -19.26 6.09
N PRO A 144 3.97 -20.11 7.08
CA PRO A 144 4.58 -21.43 7.22
C PRO A 144 4.39 -22.29 5.97
N PHE A 145 5.43 -23.02 5.59
CA PHE A 145 5.53 -23.88 4.39
C PHE A 145 5.45 -23.15 3.05
N GLY A 146 4.94 -21.92 2.99
CA GLY A 146 4.98 -21.08 1.79
C GLY A 146 6.27 -20.27 1.68
N GLU A 147 6.63 -19.58 2.76
CA GLU A 147 7.76 -18.62 2.79
C GLU A 147 8.94 -19.10 3.64
N PHE A 148 8.71 -20.03 4.56
CA PHE A 148 9.75 -20.69 5.34
C PHE A 148 9.33 -22.11 5.71
N THR A 149 10.29 -22.98 6.04
CA THR A 149 10.02 -24.34 6.52
C THR A 149 10.11 -24.39 8.06
N PRO A 150 8.99 -24.60 8.79
CA PRO A 150 9.03 -24.86 10.23
C PRO A 150 9.80 -26.13 10.55
N PHE A 151 10.53 -26.16 11.66
CA PHE A 151 11.32 -27.32 12.13
C PHE A 151 11.99 -28.11 10.98
N PRO A 152 12.93 -27.50 10.23
CA PRO A 152 13.43 -28.05 8.97
C PRO A 152 13.96 -29.49 9.13
N LYS A 153 14.60 -29.82 10.25
CA LYS A 153 15.07 -31.19 10.54
C LYS A 153 13.98 -32.26 10.44
N LEU A 154 12.72 -31.92 10.72
CA LEU A 154 11.58 -32.83 10.68
C LEU A 154 10.80 -32.74 9.35
N PHE A 155 10.65 -31.53 8.81
CA PHE A 155 9.74 -31.27 7.68
C PHE A 155 10.41 -31.07 6.32
N LEU A 156 11.75 -31.18 6.23
CA LEU A 156 12.48 -31.12 4.96
C LEU A 156 11.90 -32.05 3.85
N PRO A 157 11.50 -33.31 4.14
CA PRO A 157 10.91 -34.18 3.11
C PRO A 157 9.62 -33.60 2.52
N ILE A 158 8.73 -33.07 3.36
CA ILE A 158 7.45 -32.47 2.94
C ILE A 158 7.70 -31.16 2.19
N ALA A 159 8.61 -30.32 2.68
CA ALA A 159 8.99 -29.08 2.01
C ALA A 159 9.59 -29.35 0.61
N SER A 160 10.42 -30.39 0.47
CA SER A 160 10.98 -30.81 -0.81
C SER A 160 9.92 -31.32 -1.80
N MET A 161 8.86 -31.97 -1.30
CA MET A 161 7.73 -32.41 -2.11
C MET A 161 6.88 -31.24 -2.63
N LEU A 162 6.72 -30.18 -1.83
CA LEU A 162 5.97 -28.98 -2.22
C LEU A 162 6.71 -28.12 -3.26
N ASN A 163 8.05 -28.22 -3.33
CA ASN A 163 8.92 -27.59 -4.32
C ASN A 163 8.57 -26.12 -4.62
N ILE A 164 8.29 -25.35 -3.57
CA ILE A 164 7.88 -23.95 -3.70
C ILE A 164 9.13 -23.11 -3.98
N PRO A 165 9.21 -22.42 -5.13
CA PRO A 165 10.34 -21.55 -5.45
C PRO A 165 10.40 -20.40 -4.45
N MET A 166 11.61 -20.03 -4.01
CA MET A 166 11.86 -18.92 -3.08
C MET A 166 11.23 -19.11 -1.68
N SER A 167 11.18 -20.34 -1.16
CA SER A 167 10.55 -20.74 0.13
C SER A 167 11.46 -20.67 1.38
N ASN A 168 12.61 -20.00 1.28
CA ASN A 168 13.54 -19.78 2.39
C ASN A 168 13.76 -18.28 2.62
N LEU A 169 12.69 -17.58 2.97
CA LEU A 169 12.69 -16.16 3.27
C LEU A 169 12.99 -15.93 4.77
N SER A 170 13.56 -14.77 5.06
CA SER A 170 13.87 -14.30 6.41
C SER A 170 12.82 -13.31 6.90
N GLU A 171 12.56 -13.33 8.21
CA GLU A 171 11.67 -12.38 8.87
C GLU A 171 12.34 -11.02 9.05
N GLY A 172 11.62 -9.94 8.75
CA GLY A 172 12.05 -8.58 9.04
C GLY A 172 12.08 -8.26 10.53
N GLU A 173 12.87 -7.24 10.91
CA GLU A 173 13.04 -6.83 12.32
C GLU A 173 11.73 -6.37 12.97
N ALA A 174 11.52 -6.76 14.23
CA ALA A 174 10.37 -6.32 15.02
C ALA A 174 10.42 -4.81 15.29
N ILE A 175 9.25 -4.15 15.37
CA ILE A 175 9.21 -2.78 15.89
C ILE A 175 9.50 -2.86 17.38
N VAL A 176 10.67 -2.39 17.80
CA VAL A 176 10.87 -2.01 19.19
C VAL A 176 10.20 -0.64 19.33
N ALA A 177 8.99 -0.60 19.90
CA ALA A 177 8.37 0.66 20.26
C ALA A 177 9.30 1.34 21.28
N LYS A 178 9.81 2.52 20.94
CA LYS A 178 10.48 3.43 21.88
C LYS A 178 9.44 4.22 22.66
#